data_AF-A0A955RRE9-F1
#
_entry.id   AF-A0A955RRE9-F1
#
_cell.length_a   1.000
_cell.length_b   1.000
_cell.length_c   1.000
_cell.angle_alpha   90.00
_cell.angle_beta   90.00
_cell.angle_gamma   90.00
#
_symmetry.space_group_name_H-M   'P 1'
#
loop_
_entity.id
_entity.type
_entity.pdbx_description
1 polymer ?
#
loop_
_entity_poly.entity_id
_entity_poly.type
_entity_poly.pdbx_seq_one_letter_code
_entity_poly.pdbx_strand_id
1 'polypeptide(L)'
;MRRISLIPLLAIALMGAGCNSNKQPETPTTKSPQQPGTIDQVTTVSPEAYEYVDPETTYAKQALLNLATANSFHSRMVIPGINEDVTADLVFVKNQGMRGTLAIPSDQGTTISEVYLTEAEVLFKQGTNPWQNISGTDEAKELATSLKGSFSFDEEEDFILNGSEQYLGKSSGSNCTIYRFRQVTTEGRLQPFSVCITNQDLPTYVEIDTLSERPIRIEYSDVNTVGSIERPQL
;
A
#
# COMPACT_ATOMS: atom_id res chain seq x y z
N MET A 1 7.69 25.87 -13.51
CA MET A 1 7.54 24.43 -13.75
C MET A 1 7.50 23.73 -12.40
N ARG A 2 6.32 23.27 -11.95
CA ARG A 2 6.20 22.52 -10.69
C ARG A 2 6.71 21.11 -10.94
N ARG A 3 7.76 20.68 -10.23
CA ARG A 3 8.21 19.28 -10.22
C ARG A 3 7.09 18.48 -9.57
N ILE A 4 6.37 17.68 -10.35
CA ILE A 4 5.45 16.68 -9.82
C ILE A 4 6.35 15.63 -9.17
N SER A 5 6.41 15.60 -7.85
CA SER A 5 7.04 14.49 -7.13
C SER A 5 6.20 13.25 -7.43
N LEU A 6 6.78 12.29 -8.17
CA LEU A 6 6.16 10.98 -8.47
C LEU A 6 6.42 9.95 -7.37
N ILE A 7 7.19 10.34 -6.37
CA ILE A 7 7.52 9.57 -5.16
C ILE A 7 6.27 9.22 -4.33
N PRO A 8 5.31 10.15 -4.08
CA PRO A 8 4.06 9.79 -3.40
C PRO A 8 3.16 8.87 -4.24
N LEU A 9 3.32 8.79 -5.55
CA LEU A 9 2.57 7.87 -6.41
C LEU A 9 3.13 6.45 -6.38
N LEU A 10 4.46 6.31 -6.28
CA LEU A 10 5.11 5.02 -6.01
C LEU A 10 4.74 4.50 -4.60
N ALA A 11 4.58 5.43 -3.65
CA ALA A 11 4.04 5.15 -2.31
C ALA A 11 2.61 4.62 -2.39
N ILE A 12 1.70 5.30 -3.10
CA ILE A 12 0.29 4.90 -3.25
C ILE A 12 0.11 3.53 -3.91
N ALA A 13 1.09 3.11 -4.70
CA ALA A 13 1.01 1.88 -5.45
C ALA A 13 1.87 0.75 -4.87
N LEU A 14 2.50 0.99 -3.72
CA LEU A 14 3.05 -0.05 -2.85
C LEU A 14 2.33 -0.05 -1.46
N MET A 15 1.70 1.08 -1.08
CA MET A 15 0.81 1.29 0.05
C MET A 15 -0.57 1.75 -0.42
N GLY A 16 -1.63 1.03 -0.05
CA GLY A 16 -2.89 1.73 0.18
C GLY A 16 -2.70 2.72 1.33
N ALA A 17 -2.65 4.02 1.02
CA ALA A 17 -2.79 5.19 1.90
C ALA A 17 -2.79 4.96 3.44
N GLY A 18 -1.63 4.69 4.04
CA GLY A 18 -1.37 4.94 5.46
C GLY A 18 -1.15 6.44 5.71
N CYS A 19 -2.21 7.25 5.75
CA CYS A 19 -2.11 8.66 6.13
C CYS A 19 -2.12 8.80 7.66
N ASN A 20 -0.92 8.95 8.21
CA ASN A 20 -0.54 9.51 9.50
C ASN A 20 -1.66 10.28 10.25
N SER A 21 -2.13 9.74 11.37
CA SER A 21 -2.96 10.51 12.30
C SER A 21 -2.07 11.21 13.33
N ASN A 22 -1.94 12.53 13.18
CA ASN A 22 -1.33 13.40 14.19
C ASN A 22 -2.11 13.28 15.50
N LYS A 23 -1.53 12.60 16.51
CA LYS A 23 -2.02 12.65 17.89
C LYS A 23 -1.88 14.08 18.43
N GLN A 24 -2.99 14.80 18.46
CA GLN A 24 -3.13 16.04 19.22
C GLN A 24 -3.27 15.69 20.71
N PRO A 25 -2.48 16.26 21.64
CA PRO A 25 -2.65 16.00 23.06
C PRO A 25 -3.89 16.74 23.58
N GLU A 26 -4.88 16.02 24.08
CA GLU A 26 -5.95 16.61 24.88
C GLU A 26 -5.44 16.89 26.31
N THR A 27 -5.53 18.15 26.70
CA THR A 27 -5.20 18.65 28.04
C THR A 27 -6.23 18.17 29.07
N PRO A 28 -5.83 17.63 30.24
CA PRO A 28 -6.79 17.29 31.28
C PRO A 28 -7.14 18.52 32.12
N THR A 29 -8.43 18.85 32.23
CA THR A 29 -8.92 19.94 33.09
C THR A 29 -9.79 19.37 34.23
N THR A 30 -9.17 19.25 35.41
CA THR A 30 -9.60 19.74 36.75
C THR A 30 -10.87 19.17 37.47
N LYS A 31 -10.63 18.50 38.63
CA LYS A 31 -11.24 18.55 40.02
C LYS A 31 -12.78 18.53 40.20
N SER A 32 -13.44 18.02 41.25
CA SER A 32 -13.24 17.20 42.48
C SER A 32 -14.69 16.84 43.03
N PRO A 33 -15.01 16.37 44.27
CA PRO A 33 -15.76 15.12 44.51
C PRO A 33 -17.11 15.20 45.30
N GLN A 34 -17.79 14.03 45.46
CA GLN A 34 -18.84 13.60 46.44
C GLN A 34 -20.27 14.19 46.32
N GLN A 35 -21.42 13.53 46.49
CA GLN A 35 -21.96 12.18 46.87
C GLN A 35 -23.53 12.26 46.69
N PRO A 36 -24.43 11.35 47.15
CA PRO A 36 -24.63 9.89 46.99
C PRO A 36 -26.01 9.47 46.39
N GLY A 37 -26.06 8.28 45.74
CA GLY A 37 -27.08 7.23 45.93
C GLY A 37 -28.47 7.31 45.26
N THR A 38 -28.74 6.41 44.28
CA THR A 38 -30.05 5.73 44.13
C THR A 38 -29.93 4.47 43.24
N ILE A 39 -30.24 3.31 43.83
CA ILE A 39 -30.89 2.09 43.32
C ILE A 39 -30.47 1.54 41.94
N ASP A 40 -29.93 0.32 41.96
CA ASP A 40 -29.52 -0.52 40.83
C ASP A 40 -30.53 -0.52 39.67
N GLN A 41 -30.20 0.19 38.60
CA GLN A 41 -30.72 -0.15 37.28
C GLN A 41 -29.84 -1.27 36.74
N VAL A 42 -30.48 -2.41 36.43
CA VAL A 42 -29.89 -3.50 35.65
C VAL A 42 -29.17 -2.89 34.47
N THR A 43 -27.84 -2.96 34.50
CA THR A 43 -27.02 -2.61 33.34
C THR A 43 -27.37 -3.64 32.28
N THR A 44 -28.27 -3.28 31.37
CA THR A 44 -28.31 -3.91 30.06
C THR A 44 -26.92 -3.77 29.50
N VAL A 45 -26.18 -4.87 29.49
CA VAL A 45 -24.94 -5.01 28.75
C VAL A 45 -25.31 -4.54 27.34
N SER A 46 -24.80 -3.37 26.94
CA SER A 46 -24.85 -2.97 25.55
C SER A 46 -24.18 -4.13 24.81
N PRO A 47 -24.84 -4.78 23.84
CA PRO A 47 -24.11 -5.69 23.00
C PRO A 47 -23.02 -4.83 22.36
N GLU A 48 -21.76 -5.09 22.73
CA GLU A 48 -20.65 -4.75 21.85
C GLU A 48 -21.11 -5.27 20.49
N ALA A 49 -21.32 -4.34 19.56
CA ALA A 49 -21.66 -4.72 18.21
C ALA A 49 -20.48 -5.57 17.75
N TYR A 50 -20.67 -6.90 17.74
CA TYR A 50 -19.78 -7.79 17.03
C TYR A 50 -19.74 -7.24 15.62
N GLU A 51 -18.63 -6.59 15.27
CA GLU A 51 -18.39 -6.10 13.94
C GLU A 51 -18.42 -7.34 13.05
N TYR A 52 -19.51 -7.48 12.30
CA TYR A 52 -19.66 -8.60 11.39
C TYR A 52 -18.59 -8.43 10.31
N VAL A 53 -17.49 -9.15 10.45
CA VAL A 53 -16.44 -9.22 9.44
C VAL A 53 -16.93 -10.19 8.37
N ASP A 54 -17.12 -9.68 7.16
CA ASP A 54 -17.51 -10.51 6.02
C ASP A 54 -16.40 -11.55 5.75
N PRO A 55 -16.71 -12.86 5.68
CA PRO A 55 -15.71 -13.90 5.46
C PRO A 55 -14.90 -13.70 4.17
N GLU A 56 -15.47 -13.02 3.17
CA GLU A 56 -14.77 -12.70 1.92
C GLU A 56 -13.71 -11.60 2.15
N THR A 57 -13.96 -10.67 3.06
CA THR A 57 -12.96 -9.68 3.51
C THR A 57 -11.80 -10.38 4.21
N THR A 58 -12.10 -11.31 5.13
CA THR A 58 -11.05 -12.09 5.82
C THR A 58 -10.21 -12.90 4.83
N TYR A 59 -10.86 -13.56 3.86
CA TYR A 59 -10.15 -14.32 2.84
C TYR A 59 -9.22 -13.44 1.99
N ALA A 60 -9.70 -12.29 1.51
CA ALA A 60 -8.87 -11.37 0.75
C ALA A 60 -7.71 -10.81 1.58
N LYS A 61 -7.94 -10.50 2.86
CA LYS A 61 -6.89 -10.09 3.80
C LYS A 61 -5.82 -11.17 3.93
N GLN A 62 -6.23 -12.43 4.11
CA GLN A 62 -5.30 -13.56 4.21
C GLN A 62 -4.49 -13.75 2.92
N ALA A 63 -5.08 -13.61 1.75
CA ALA A 63 -4.35 -13.71 0.49
C ALA A 63 -3.29 -12.61 0.34
N LEU A 64 -3.62 -11.36 0.69
CA LEU A 64 -2.64 -10.27 0.72
C LEU A 64 -1.53 -10.53 1.76
N LEU A 65 -1.88 -11.06 2.94
CA LEU A 65 -0.92 -11.51 3.95
C LEU A 65 0.02 -12.62 3.44
N ASN A 66 -0.49 -13.54 2.61
CA ASN A 66 0.33 -14.58 1.99
C ASN A 66 1.38 -13.99 1.03
N LEU A 67 1.02 -12.95 0.26
CA LEU A 67 1.97 -12.22 -0.58
C LEU A 67 3.00 -11.46 0.27
N ALA A 68 2.52 -10.74 1.28
CA ALA A 68 3.34 -9.98 2.23
C ALA A 68 4.42 -10.83 2.93
N THR A 69 4.09 -12.08 3.22
CA THR A 69 5.00 -13.04 3.88
C THR A 69 5.91 -13.79 2.91
N ALA A 70 5.76 -13.61 1.59
CA ALA A 70 6.61 -14.23 0.59
C ALA A 70 8.07 -13.78 0.71
N ASN A 71 8.99 -14.69 0.39
CA ASN A 71 10.43 -14.40 0.38
C ASN A 71 10.81 -13.45 -0.76
N SER A 72 10.08 -13.53 -1.87
CA SER A 72 10.31 -12.69 -3.04
C SER A 72 9.07 -12.59 -3.90
N PHE A 73 8.96 -11.54 -4.70
CA PHE A 73 8.01 -11.45 -5.80
C PHE A 73 8.43 -10.34 -6.76
N HIS A 74 7.87 -10.38 -7.96
CA HIS A 74 7.90 -9.30 -8.91
C HIS A 74 6.59 -8.51 -8.83
N SER A 75 6.66 -7.18 -8.88
CA SER A 75 5.53 -6.26 -8.86
C SER A 75 5.61 -5.31 -10.04
N ARG A 76 4.54 -5.25 -10.82
CA ARG A 76 4.38 -4.31 -11.92
C ARG A 76 3.21 -3.38 -11.64
N MET A 77 3.49 -2.10 -11.57
CA MET A 77 2.53 -1.05 -11.30
C MET A 77 2.29 -0.21 -12.54
N VAL A 78 1.03 0.09 -12.80
CA VAL A 78 0.57 0.98 -13.88
C VAL A 78 -0.32 2.04 -13.26
N ILE A 79 0.10 3.30 -13.37
CA ILE A 79 -0.64 4.48 -12.93
C ILE A 79 -1.08 5.24 -14.19
N PRO A 80 -2.39 5.26 -14.49
CA PRO A 80 -2.89 5.96 -15.66
C PRO A 80 -2.61 7.46 -15.61
N GLY A 81 -1.88 7.96 -16.61
CA GLY A 81 -1.71 9.39 -16.82
C GLY A 81 -2.70 9.94 -17.84
N ILE A 82 -2.71 11.27 -18.00
CA ILE A 82 -3.60 11.96 -18.95
C ILE A 82 -3.30 11.55 -20.40
N ASN A 83 -2.01 11.41 -20.75
CA ASN A 83 -1.57 11.08 -22.10
C ASN A 83 -0.96 9.68 -22.18
N GLU A 84 -0.17 9.30 -21.18
CA GLU A 84 0.60 8.06 -21.12
C GLU A 84 0.71 7.59 -19.68
N ASP A 85 0.94 6.28 -19.50
CA ASP A 85 0.99 5.65 -18.18
C ASP A 85 2.36 5.79 -17.53
N VAL A 86 2.36 6.09 -16.24
CA VAL A 86 3.55 5.88 -15.40
C VAL A 86 3.60 4.39 -15.07
N THR A 87 4.76 3.77 -15.28
CA THR A 87 4.94 2.35 -14.97
C THR A 87 6.11 2.13 -14.04
N ALA A 88 5.94 1.26 -13.04
CA ALA A 88 7.02 0.79 -12.19
C ALA A 88 7.09 -0.74 -12.27
N ASP A 89 8.31 -1.27 -12.31
CA ASP A 89 8.58 -2.70 -12.49
C ASP A 89 9.67 -3.06 -11.49
N LEU A 90 9.30 -3.79 -10.44
CA LEU A 90 10.02 -3.90 -9.19
C LEU A 90 10.17 -5.36 -8.78
N VAL A 91 11.36 -5.72 -8.32
CA VAL A 91 11.65 -7.02 -7.71
C VAL A 91 11.88 -6.79 -6.22
N PHE A 92 11.15 -7.54 -5.41
CA PHE A 92 11.28 -7.55 -3.96
C PHE A 92 11.90 -8.86 -3.47
N VAL A 93 12.82 -8.76 -2.50
CA VAL A 93 13.43 -9.90 -1.80
C VAL A 93 13.53 -9.56 -0.31
N LYS A 94 12.83 -10.30 0.55
CA LYS A 94 12.57 -9.99 1.98
C LYS A 94 13.80 -9.58 2.79
N ASN A 95 14.95 -10.19 2.54
CA ASN A 95 16.19 -9.95 3.29
C ASN A 95 17.23 -9.12 2.53
N GLN A 96 16.90 -8.62 1.33
CA GLN A 96 17.83 -7.82 0.51
C GLN A 96 17.25 -6.43 0.20
N GLY A 97 15.92 -6.32 0.04
CA GLY A 97 15.23 -5.08 -0.27
C GLY A 97 14.53 -5.15 -1.63
N MET A 98 14.61 -4.06 -2.39
CA MET A 98 13.94 -3.90 -3.66
C MET A 98 14.88 -3.34 -4.74
N ARG A 99 14.68 -3.79 -5.98
CA ARG A 99 15.29 -3.17 -7.15
C ARG A 99 14.31 -3.11 -8.30
N GLY A 100 14.36 -2.06 -9.10
CA GLY A 100 13.60 -2.04 -10.33
C GLY A 100 13.69 -0.74 -11.08
N THR A 101 12.67 -0.50 -11.91
CA THR A 101 12.61 0.63 -12.82
C THR A 101 11.31 1.40 -12.66
N LEU A 102 11.38 2.70 -12.95
CA LEU A 102 10.27 3.63 -12.97
C LEU A 102 10.33 4.40 -14.29
N ALA A 103 9.33 4.22 -15.15
CA ALA A 103 9.19 4.94 -16.40
C ALA A 103 8.09 6.00 -16.27
N ILE A 104 8.49 7.25 -16.45
CA ILE A 104 7.63 8.43 -16.31
C ILE A 104 7.57 9.12 -17.68
N PRO A 105 6.42 9.10 -18.36
CA PRO A 105 6.25 9.83 -19.61
C PRO A 105 6.21 11.35 -19.36
N SER A 106 6.74 12.10 -20.32
CA SER A 106 6.72 13.57 -20.30
C SER A 106 6.70 14.11 -21.73
N ASP A 107 6.43 15.41 -21.89
CA ASP A 107 6.45 16.08 -23.20
C ASP A 107 7.82 15.99 -23.91
N GLN A 108 8.89 15.71 -23.17
CA GLN A 108 10.26 15.54 -23.69
C GLN A 108 10.65 14.08 -23.94
N GLY A 109 9.69 13.15 -23.82
CA GLY A 109 9.89 11.71 -23.89
C GLY A 109 9.81 11.03 -22.51
N THR A 110 9.97 9.71 -22.51
CA THR A 110 9.89 8.89 -21.29
C THR A 110 11.20 8.96 -20.51
N THR A 111 11.12 9.43 -19.27
CA THR A 111 12.22 9.34 -18.31
C THR A 111 12.19 7.98 -17.65
N ILE A 112 13.23 7.17 -17.88
CA ILE A 112 13.41 5.89 -17.19
C ILE A 112 14.38 6.10 -16.03
N SER A 113 13.98 5.71 -14.84
CA SER A 113 14.81 5.71 -13.65
C SER A 113 14.97 4.30 -13.12
N GLU A 114 16.12 3.98 -12.56
CA GLU A 114 16.39 2.74 -11.85
C GLU A 114 16.52 3.04 -10.36
N VAL A 115 15.96 2.17 -9.52
CA VAL A 115 16.01 2.28 -8.07
C VAL A 115 16.56 0.98 -7.48
N TYR A 116 17.40 1.12 -6.46
CA TYR A 116 17.82 0.05 -5.59
C TYR A 116 17.67 0.53 -4.15
N LEU A 117 16.87 -0.18 -3.38
CA LEU A 117 16.50 0.18 -2.02
C LEU A 117 16.81 -0.99 -1.09
N THR A 118 17.50 -0.71 0.00
CA THR A 118 17.63 -1.61 1.15
C THR A 118 17.32 -0.84 2.43
N GLU A 119 17.38 -1.49 3.58
CA GLU A 119 17.29 -0.81 4.88
C GLU A 119 18.41 0.22 5.09
N ALA A 120 19.57 0.01 4.47
CA ALA A 120 20.76 0.82 4.69
C ALA A 120 21.03 1.87 3.60
N GLU A 121 20.51 1.65 2.38
CA GLU A 121 20.84 2.50 1.25
C GLU A 121 19.71 2.65 0.24
N VAL A 122 19.65 3.85 -0.35
CA VAL A 122 18.81 4.19 -1.49
C VAL A 122 19.74 4.65 -2.61
N LEU A 123 19.86 3.83 -3.65
CA LEU A 123 20.58 4.15 -4.86
C LEU A 123 19.59 4.45 -5.98
N PHE A 124 19.88 5.50 -6.73
CA PHE A 124 19.01 5.98 -7.79
C PHE A 124 19.83 6.31 -9.03
N LYS A 125 19.25 6.02 -10.19
CA LYS A 125 19.82 6.37 -11.49
C LYS A 125 18.72 6.90 -12.39
N GLN A 126 18.99 7.99 -13.09
CA GLN A 126 18.06 8.59 -14.05
C GLN A 126 18.66 8.55 -15.46
N GLY A 127 17.98 7.85 -16.37
CA GLY A 127 18.42 7.70 -17.76
C GLY A 127 19.84 7.14 -17.86
N THR A 128 20.73 7.90 -18.49
CA THR A 128 22.14 7.52 -18.68
C THR A 128 23.08 8.01 -17.58
N ASN A 129 22.57 8.69 -16.55
CA ASN A 129 23.40 9.19 -15.46
C ASN A 129 24.03 8.02 -14.68
N PRO A 130 25.19 8.21 -14.04
CA PRO A 130 25.74 7.22 -13.12
C PRO A 130 24.81 7.03 -11.91
N TRP A 131 24.93 5.89 -11.25
CA TRP A 131 24.21 5.64 -10.00
C TRP A 131 24.64 6.62 -8.92
N GLN A 132 23.67 7.07 -8.14
CA GLN A 132 23.88 8.02 -7.06
C GLN A 132 23.32 7.45 -5.76
N ASN A 133 24.08 7.59 -4.67
CA ASN A 133 23.57 7.32 -3.34
C ASN A 133 22.78 8.55 -2.86
N ILE A 134 21.47 8.40 -2.74
CA ILE A 134 20.56 9.46 -2.29
C ILE A 134 20.03 9.22 -0.86
N SER A 135 20.56 8.24 -0.13
CA SER A 135 20.02 7.81 1.19
C SER A 135 19.84 8.93 2.22
N GLY A 136 20.59 10.03 2.10
CA GLY A 136 20.51 11.18 3.00
C GLY A 136 19.49 12.26 2.59
N THR A 137 18.88 12.17 1.41
CA THR A 137 17.95 13.18 0.91
C THR A 137 16.54 12.97 1.46
N ASP A 138 15.73 14.03 1.47
CA ASP A 138 14.35 13.94 1.93
C ASP A 138 13.51 13.06 1.00
N GLU A 139 13.81 13.07 -0.31
CA GLU A 139 13.21 12.16 -1.29
C GLU A 139 13.46 10.69 -0.95
N ALA A 140 14.67 10.34 -0.50
CA ALA A 140 14.99 8.98 -0.09
C ALA A 140 14.30 8.60 1.22
N LYS A 141 14.14 9.53 2.17
CA LYS A 141 13.36 9.28 3.39
C LYS A 141 11.88 9.09 3.09
N GLU A 142 11.31 9.89 2.20
CA GLU A 142 9.93 9.74 1.74
C GLU A 142 9.76 8.39 1.04
N LEU A 143 10.67 8.02 0.14
CA LEU A 143 10.64 6.74 -0.55
C LEU A 143 10.81 5.57 0.43
N ALA A 144 11.75 5.65 1.37
CA ALA A 144 11.95 4.60 2.37
C ALA A 144 10.76 4.49 3.34
N THR A 145 10.14 5.61 3.73
CA THR A 145 8.91 5.61 4.54
C THR A 145 7.77 4.98 3.76
N SER A 146 7.63 5.37 2.50
CA SER A 146 6.68 4.86 1.51
C SER A 146 6.85 3.37 1.21
N LEU A 147 8.03 2.82 1.46
CA LEU A 147 8.30 1.40 1.28
C LEU A 147 8.15 0.68 2.62
N LYS A 148 8.53 1.29 3.74
CA LYS A 148 8.32 0.72 5.07
C LYS A 148 6.85 0.41 5.33
N GLY A 149 5.91 1.35 5.23
CA GLY A 149 4.49 0.98 5.39
C GLY A 149 3.89 0.18 4.22
N SER A 150 4.64 -0.07 3.14
CA SER A 150 4.29 -1.07 2.12
C SER A 150 4.74 -2.49 2.49
N PHE A 151 5.73 -2.60 3.40
CA PHE A 151 6.47 -3.85 3.68
C PHE A 151 6.57 -4.22 5.16
N SER A 152 6.21 -3.32 6.09
CA SER A 152 6.10 -3.59 7.52
C SER A 152 4.73 -4.19 7.78
N PHE A 153 4.57 -5.45 7.38
CA PHE A 153 3.39 -6.25 7.67
C PHE A 153 3.37 -6.79 9.11
N ASP A 154 4.21 -6.22 10.00
CA ASP A 154 4.28 -6.60 11.40
C ASP A 154 3.09 -6.06 12.21
N GLU A 155 2.33 -5.09 11.66
CA GLU A 155 1.13 -4.53 12.28
C GLU A 155 -0.07 -4.69 11.34
N GLU A 156 -1.18 -5.28 11.83
CA GLU A 156 -2.43 -5.42 11.07
C GLU A 156 -3.02 -4.07 10.62
N GLU A 157 -2.55 -2.95 11.20
CA GLU A 157 -3.08 -1.60 11.04
C GLU A 157 -2.74 -0.95 9.67
N ASP A 158 -1.66 -1.39 9.00
CA ASP A 158 -1.17 -0.79 7.75
C ASP A 158 -1.64 -1.52 6.47
N PHE A 159 -2.52 -2.51 6.59
CA PHE A 159 -3.03 -3.26 5.42
C PHE A 159 -4.09 -2.47 4.64
N ILE A 160 -4.17 -2.71 3.32
CA ILE A 160 -5.28 -2.29 2.43
C ILE A 160 -6.65 -2.82 2.93
N LEU A 161 -6.62 -3.76 3.86
CA LEU A 161 -7.76 -4.37 4.54
C LEU A 161 -7.61 -4.24 6.07
N ASN A 162 -7.63 -3.01 6.59
CA ASN A 162 -7.45 -2.66 8.01
C ASN A 162 -8.77 -2.66 8.81
N GLY A 163 -9.89 -3.07 8.20
CA GLY A 163 -11.20 -3.19 8.85
C GLY A 163 -12.16 -2.05 8.51
N SER A 164 -11.71 -1.01 7.81
CA SER A 164 -12.58 0.07 7.32
C SER A 164 -13.33 -0.29 6.03
N GLU A 165 -13.07 -1.47 5.47
CA GLU A 165 -13.50 -1.83 4.12
C GLU A 165 -14.83 -2.54 4.12
N GLN A 166 -15.64 -2.18 3.13
CA GLN A 166 -16.89 -2.85 2.87
C GLN A 166 -16.78 -3.71 1.62
N TYR A 167 -17.03 -5.00 1.80
CA TYR A 167 -17.17 -5.94 0.69
C TYR A 167 -18.38 -5.59 -0.19
N LEU A 168 -18.16 -5.58 -1.50
CA LEU A 168 -19.17 -5.23 -2.51
C LEU A 168 -19.61 -6.43 -3.33
N GLY A 169 -18.80 -7.50 -3.40
CA GLY A 169 -19.08 -8.69 -4.18
C GLY A 169 -17.85 -9.24 -4.88
N LYS A 170 -18.03 -10.34 -5.61
CA LYS A 170 -16.99 -10.98 -6.39
C LYS A 170 -17.44 -11.34 -7.80
N SER A 171 -16.49 -11.48 -8.72
CA SER A 171 -16.72 -11.97 -10.08
C SER A 171 -15.59 -12.89 -10.54
N SER A 172 -15.84 -13.68 -11.58
CA SER A 172 -14.78 -14.45 -12.24
C SER A 172 -13.86 -13.54 -13.05
N GLY A 173 -12.55 -13.68 -12.85
CA GLY A 173 -11.51 -13.21 -13.76
C GLY A 173 -10.98 -14.38 -14.60
N SER A 174 -10.09 -14.09 -15.57
CA SER A 174 -9.59 -15.11 -16.51
C SER A 174 -8.92 -16.30 -15.82
N ASN A 175 -8.21 -16.10 -14.71
CA ASN A 175 -7.52 -17.16 -13.94
C ASN A 175 -7.58 -16.89 -12.41
N CYS A 176 -8.57 -16.15 -11.95
CA CYS A 176 -8.71 -15.75 -10.54
C CYS A 176 -10.17 -15.44 -10.20
N THR A 177 -10.43 -15.27 -8.92
CA THR A 177 -11.65 -14.62 -8.43
C THR A 177 -11.32 -13.17 -8.08
N ILE A 178 -12.10 -12.23 -8.61
CA ILE A 178 -11.96 -10.79 -8.34
C ILE A 178 -12.89 -10.43 -7.19
N TYR A 179 -12.32 -9.99 -6.08
CA TYR A 179 -13.02 -9.51 -4.90
C TYR A 179 -13.05 -7.99 -4.92
N ARG A 180 -14.23 -7.38 -4.72
CA ARG A 180 -14.42 -5.92 -4.77
C ARG A 180 -14.74 -5.37 -3.39
N PHE A 181 -14.11 -4.25 -3.08
CA PHE A 181 -14.22 -3.56 -1.81
C PHE A 181 -14.39 -2.06 -2.03
N ARG A 182 -14.80 -1.35 -0.99
CA ARG A 182 -14.67 0.10 -0.87
C ARG A 182 -14.12 0.46 0.50
N GLN A 183 -13.28 1.47 0.57
CA GLN A 183 -12.76 2.02 1.82
C GLN A 183 -13.03 3.53 1.89
N VAL A 184 -12.97 4.11 3.10
CA VAL A 184 -13.06 5.55 3.29
C VAL A 184 -11.63 6.11 3.35
N THR A 185 -11.27 7.01 2.43
CA THR A 185 -9.97 7.68 2.47
C THR A 185 -9.91 8.67 3.64
N THR A 186 -8.71 9.16 3.96
CA THR A 186 -8.54 10.21 4.98
C THR A 186 -9.23 11.53 4.62
N GLU A 187 -9.56 11.74 3.35
CA GLU A 187 -10.37 12.86 2.87
C GLU A 187 -11.89 12.60 3.01
N GLY A 188 -12.29 11.47 3.59
CA GLY A 188 -13.68 11.06 3.75
C GLY A 188 -14.34 10.56 2.45
N ARG A 189 -13.55 10.24 1.41
CA ARG A 189 -14.07 9.78 0.12
C ARG A 189 -14.19 8.26 0.09
N LEU A 190 -15.23 7.75 -0.56
CA LEU A 190 -15.32 6.32 -0.85
C LEU A 190 -14.39 5.98 -2.02
N GLN A 191 -13.46 5.08 -1.76
CA GLN A 191 -12.46 4.62 -2.69
C GLN A 191 -12.68 3.14 -2.99
N PRO A 192 -13.23 2.78 -4.16
CA PRO A 192 -13.34 1.39 -4.57
C PRO A 192 -11.96 0.81 -4.89
N PHE A 193 -11.79 -0.46 -4.62
CA PHE A 193 -10.64 -1.24 -5.08
C PHE A 193 -11.03 -2.71 -5.24
N SER A 194 -10.19 -3.49 -5.93
CA SER A 194 -10.39 -4.92 -6.10
C SER A 194 -9.10 -5.71 -6.01
N VAL A 195 -9.22 -6.97 -5.62
CA VAL A 195 -8.11 -7.92 -5.49
C VAL A 195 -8.46 -9.16 -6.30
N CYS A 196 -7.58 -9.56 -7.22
CA CYS A 196 -7.72 -10.78 -8.00
C CYS A 196 -6.87 -11.88 -7.37
N ILE A 197 -7.53 -12.93 -6.86
CA ILE A 197 -6.91 -14.00 -6.07
C ILE A 197 -7.03 -15.32 -6.82
N THR A 198 -5.90 -16.00 -7.01
CA THR A 198 -5.85 -17.33 -7.65
C THR A 198 -6.40 -18.43 -6.74
N ASN A 199 -6.55 -19.63 -7.29
CA ASN A 199 -6.85 -20.84 -6.51
C ASN A 199 -5.69 -21.30 -5.59
N GLN A 200 -4.54 -20.61 -5.62
CA GLN A 200 -3.41 -20.86 -4.74
C GLN A 200 -3.37 -19.87 -3.57
N ASP A 201 -4.47 -19.16 -3.31
CA ASP A 201 -4.60 -18.15 -2.24
C ASP A 201 -3.55 -17.03 -2.33
N LEU A 202 -3.14 -16.71 -3.56
CA LEU A 202 -2.19 -15.64 -3.87
C LEU A 202 -2.85 -14.58 -4.76
N PRO A 203 -2.65 -13.28 -4.46
CA PRO A 203 -3.10 -12.20 -5.32
C PRO A 203 -2.25 -12.14 -6.58
N THR A 204 -2.88 -11.94 -7.74
CA THR A 204 -2.18 -11.64 -9.00
C THR A 204 -2.23 -10.16 -9.34
N TYR A 205 -3.25 -9.43 -8.87
CA TYR A 205 -3.26 -7.97 -8.94
C TYR A 205 -4.18 -7.35 -7.91
N VAL A 206 -3.92 -6.08 -7.63
CA VAL A 206 -4.81 -5.13 -6.96
C VAL A 206 -5.11 -3.99 -7.93
N GLU A 207 -6.38 -3.62 -8.04
CA GLU A 207 -6.82 -2.43 -8.79
C GLU A 207 -7.44 -1.43 -7.84
N ILE A 208 -7.00 -0.18 -7.91
CA ILE A 208 -7.53 0.94 -7.12
C ILE A 208 -8.18 1.87 -8.13
N ASP A 209 -9.51 1.98 -8.09
CA ASP A 209 -10.22 2.94 -8.92
C ASP A 209 -9.72 4.34 -8.53
N THR A 210 -9.67 5.30 -9.43
CA THR A 210 -9.40 6.69 -8.99
C THR A 210 -10.37 7.62 -9.70
N LEU A 211 -10.13 8.93 -9.64
CA LEU A 211 -10.88 9.87 -10.45
C LEU A 211 -10.52 9.78 -11.95
N SER A 212 -9.47 9.03 -12.31
CA SER A 212 -9.14 8.73 -13.72
C SER A 212 -10.08 7.68 -14.31
N GLU A 213 -10.23 7.70 -15.65
CA GLU A 213 -11.05 6.73 -16.38
C GLU A 213 -10.57 5.28 -16.27
N ARG A 214 -9.29 5.10 -15.92
CA ARG A 214 -8.66 3.80 -15.71
C ARG A 214 -8.16 3.68 -14.27
N PRO A 215 -8.24 2.50 -13.64
CA PRO A 215 -7.72 2.28 -12.29
C PRO A 215 -6.20 2.24 -12.27
N ILE A 216 -5.61 2.54 -11.11
CA ILE A 216 -4.23 2.15 -10.81
C ILE A 216 -4.23 0.63 -10.66
N ARG A 217 -3.28 -0.05 -11.31
CA ARG A 217 -3.17 -1.51 -11.27
C ARG A 217 -1.79 -1.92 -10.80
N ILE A 218 -1.74 -2.81 -9.82
CA ILE A 218 -0.52 -3.39 -9.26
C ILE A 218 -0.61 -4.90 -9.48
N GLU A 219 0.23 -5.44 -10.34
CA GLU A 219 0.28 -6.85 -10.69
C GLU A 219 1.44 -7.53 -9.96
N TYR A 220 1.23 -8.76 -9.54
CA TYR A 220 2.21 -9.57 -8.81
C TYR A 220 2.49 -10.86 -9.58
N SER A 221 3.77 -11.19 -9.73
CA SER A 221 4.23 -12.42 -10.36
C SER A 221 5.45 -12.98 -9.61
N ASP A 222 5.91 -14.16 -10.03
CA ASP A 222 7.21 -14.70 -9.59
C ASP A 222 7.36 -14.83 -8.07
N VAL A 223 6.26 -15.16 -7.40
CA VAL A 223 6.20 -15.30 -5.94
C VAL A 223 7.08 -16.47 -5.51
N ASN A 224 8.03 -16.19 -4.61
CA ASN A 224 9.06 -17.10 -4.12
C ASN A 224 9.99 -17.72 -5.20
N THR A 225 10.09 -17.12 -6.39
CA THR A 225 10.99 -17.62 -7.47
C THR A 225 12.24 -16.78 -7.68
N VAL A 226 12.30 -15.55 -7.17
CA VAL A 226 13.44 -14.65 -7.34
C VAL A 226 14.47 -14.89 -6.23
N GLY A 227 15.71 -15.20 -6.61
CA GLY A 227 16.78 -15.53 -5.65
C GLY A 227 17.51 -14.35 -5.02
N SER A 228 17.66 -13.22 -5.73
CA SER A 228 18.44 -12.08 -5.25
C SER A 228 18.24 -10.82 -6.09
N ILE A 229 18.54 -9.67 -5.48
CA ILE A 229 18.74 -8.39 -6.17
C ILE A 229 20.23 -7.99 -6.08
N GLU A 230 20.78 -7.49 -7.19
CA GLU A 230 22.17 -7.05 -7.22
C GLU A 230 22.29 -5.57 -6.90
N ARG A 231 23.23 -5.24 -6.01
CA ARG A 231 23.63 -3.86 -5.71
C ARG A 231 24.36 -3.23 -6.90
N PRO A 232 23.90 -2.07 -7.41
CA PRO A 232 24.60 -1.34 -8.46
C PRO A 232 26.00 -0.84 -8.07
N GLN A 233 26.87 -0.68 -9.08
CA GLN A 233 28.16 -0.01 -8.96
C GLN A 233 27.99 1.51 -9.11
N LEU A 234 28.67 2.30 -8.26
CA LEU A 234 28.68 3.76 -8.29
C LEU A 234 29.73 4.31 -9.25
#